data_AF-A0A8H6T9Y4-F1
#
_entry.id   AF-A0A8H6T9Y4-F1
#
_cell.length_a   1.000
_cell.length_b   1.000
_cell.length_c   1.000
_cell.angle_alpha   90.00
_cell.angle_beta   90.00
_cell.angle_gamma   90.00
#
_symmetry.space_group_name_H-M   'P 1'
#
loop_
_entity.id
_entity.type
_entity.pdbx_description
1 polymer ?
#
loop_
_entity_poly.entity_id
_entity_poly.type
_entity_poly.pdbx_seq_one_letter_code
_entity_poly.pdbx_strand_id
1 'polypeptide(L)'
;MSLAKLTSISTQTLSLLLERQRFQTLPSYSSDPLPTAPQNHHLQQITQNLNALRTGILALEAKEGTSDAVTLLRNQHERMRGMLGPGEDAGVESMEPERVTPEPSTARLIPTPPPETVFTPYADDPDAGPEQMLQTQRLMMDQQDSQLDLLSHSINRQRDLSMQINEELDVHTGLLEELDTDLGNTESRLSGARRRLDRVAKGARNNGSAVTIGALILILLILIIVFKT
;
A
#
# COMPACT_ATOMS: atom_id res chain seq x y z
N MET A 1 13.24 5.12 8.66
CA MET A 1 12.18 4.10 8.86
C MET A 1 12.63 2.81 8.21
N SER A 2 12.20 1.65 8.72
CA SER A 2 12.44 0.37 8.05
C SER A 2 11.48 0.20 6.85
N LEU A 3 11.88 -0.60 5.86
CA LEU A 3 11.06 -0.96 4.70
C LEU A 3 9.72 -1.57 5.14
N ALA A 4 9.74 -2.43 6.15
CA ALA A 4 8.56 -3.06 6.75
C ALA A 4 7.53 -2.04 7.29
N LYS A 5 8.00 -0.94 7.88
CA LYS A 5 7.12 0.12 8.37
C LYS A 5 6.46 0.90 7.21
N LEU A 6 7.19 1.12 6.12
CA LEU A 6 6.66 1.80 4.93
C LEU A 6 5.61 0.96 4.21
N THR A 7 5.84 -0.34 4.07
CA THR A 7 4.84 -1.25 3.47
C THR A 7 3.57 -1.35 4.33
N SER A 8 3.70 -1.34 5.66
CA SER A 8 2.56 -1.32 6.58
C SER A 8 1.72 -0.05 6.45
N ILE A 9 2.35 1.13 6.54
CA ILE A 9 1.67 2.43 6.37
C ILE A 9 1.00 2.49 4.99
N SER A 10 1.64 1.95 3.95
CA SER A 10 1.06 1.93 2.62
C SER A 10 -0.17 1.05 2.51
N THR A 11 -0.16 -0.13 3.11
CA THR A 11 -1.33 -1.04 3.12
C THR A 11 -2.50 -0.38 3.87
N GLN A 12 -2.22 0.23 5.02
CA GLN A 12 -3.22 0.96 5.80
C GLN A 12 -3.84 2.10 5.00
N THR A 13 -3.02 2.89 4.31
CA THR A 13 -3.47 4.03 3.50
C THR A 13 -4.34 3.59 2.32
N LEU A 14 -3.98 2.46 1.68
CA LEU A 14 -4.76 1.89 0.58
C LEU A 14 -6.14 1.43 1.06
N SER A 15 -6.23 0.77 2.21
CA SER A 15 -7.52 0.37 2.80
C SER A 15 -8.44 1.57 3.05
N LEU A 16 -7.90 2.66 3.60
CA LEU A 16 -8.66 3.89 3.84
C LEU A 16 -9.12 4.55 2.53
N LEU A 17 -8.30 4.50 1.48
CA LEU A 17 -8.64 5.02 0.15
C LEU A 17 -9.75 4.20 -0.54
N LEU A 18 -9.68 2.88 -0.48
CA LEU A 18 -10.70 2.01 -1.06
C LEU A 18 -12.03 2.11 -0.31
N GLU A 19 -11.97 2.20 1.02
CA GLU A 19 -13.15 2.45 1.85
C GLU A 19 -13.85 3.74 1.41
N ARG A 20 -13.08 4.81 1.20
CA ARG A 20 -13.59 6.09 0.70
C ARG A 20 -14.19 5.99 -0.70
N GLN A 21 -13.53 5.32 -1.63
CA GLN A 21 -14.07 5.11 -2.98
C GLN A 21 -15.39 4.34 -2.93
N ARG A 22 -15.48 3.31 -2.08
CA ARG A 22 -16.73 2.58 -1.87
C ARG A 22 -17.85 3.51 -1.40
N PHE A 23 -17.57 4.43 -0.47
CA PHE A 23 -18.56 5.40 0.01
C PHE A 23 -18.97 6.44 -1.05
N GLN A 24 -18.09 6.81 -1.98
CA GLN A 24 -18.41 7.69 -3.10
C GLN A 24 -19.23 7.00 -4.20
N THR A 25 -19.07 5.68 -4.38
CA THR A 25 -19.85 4.90 -5.35
C THR A 25 -21.26 4.55 -4.89
N LEU A 26 -21.62 4.85 -3.63
CA LEU A 26 -23.00 4.69 -3.18
C LEU A 26 -23.85 5.81 -3.79
N PRO A 27 -24.94 5.49 -4.52
CA PRO A 27 -25.80 6.52 -5.10
C PRO A 27 -26.45 7.33 -3.97
N SER A 28 -26.06 8.59 -3.86
CA SER A 28 -26.69 9.57 -2.97
C SER A 28 -28.11 9.85 -3.45
N TYR A 29 -29.10 9.13 -2.94
CA TYR A 29 -30.53 9.41 -3.20
C TYR A 29 -31.12 10.47 -2.25
N SER A 30 -30.31 11.12 -1.41
CA SER A 30 -30.76 12.12 -0.45
C SER A 30 -30.66 13.54 -1.01
N SER A 31 -31.80 14.22 -1.13
CA SER A 31 -31.92 15.64 -1.49
C SER A 31 -31.71 16.61 -0.30
N ASP A 32 -31.18 16.13 0.82
CA ASP A 32 -31.01 16.94 2.05
C ASP A 32 -29.52 17.28 2.34
N PRO A 33 -29.17 18.56 2.54
CA PRO A 33 -27.83 18.96 2.93
C PRO A 33 -27.67 18.92 4.47
N LEU A 34 -27.14 17.81 5.01
CA LEU A 34 -26.65 17.74 6.40
C LEU A 34 -25.20 17.19 6.43
N PRO A 35 -24.44 17.36 7.53
CA PRO A 35 -23.08 17.87 7.51
C PRO A 35 -22.10 16.73 7.23
N THR A 36 -21.22 16.95 6.26
CA THR A 36 -20.13 16.08 5.75
C THR A 36 -19.02 15.73 6.77
N ALA A 37 -19.27 15.83 8.07
CA ALA A 37 -18.26 15.79 9.12
C ALA A 37 -17.46 14.46 9.27
N PRO A 38 -18.02 13.24 9.18
CA PRO A 38 -17.24 12.02 9.44
C PRO A 38 -16.22 11.66 8.34
N GLN A 39 -16.35 12.20 7.13
CA GLN A 39 -15.43 11.92 6.03
C GLN A 39 -14.09 12.67 6.14
N ASN A 40 -14.06 13.82 6.83
CA ASN A 40 -12.89 14.68 6.89
C ASN A 40 -11.73 14.08 7.72
N HIS A 41 -12.03 13.26 8.74
CA HIS A 41 -11.00 12.67 9.59
C HIS A 41 -10.15 11.64 8.84
N HIS A 42 -10.77 10.79 8.01
CA HIS A 42 -10.06 9.80 7.20
C HIS A 42 -9.16 10.50 6.18
N LEU A 43 -9.61 11.61 5.61
CA LEU A 43 -8.81 12.41 4.68
C LEU A 43 -7.56 12.98 5.35
N GLN A 44 -7.69 13.54 6.56
CA GLN A 44 -6.54 14.04 7.31
C GLN A 44 -5.52 12.93 7.62
N GLN A 45 -6.00 11.74 8.01
CA GLN A 45 -5.13 10.58 8.25
C GLN A 45 -4.45 10.08 6.97
N ILE A 46 -5.16 9.99 5.85
CA ILE A 46 -4.60 9.59 4.55
C ILE A 46 -3.51 10.57 4.12
N THR A 47 -3.77 11.88 4.20
CA THR A 47 -2.78 12.91 3.85
C THR A 47 -1.54 12.83 4.76
N GLN A 48 -1.71 12.64 6.07
CA GLN A 48 -0.58 12.47 6.99
C GLN A 48 0.24 11.21 6.68
N ASN A 49 -0.44 10.09 6.43
CA ASN A 49 0.22 8.82 6.11
C ASN A 49 0.96 8.90 4.76
N LEU A 50 0.38 9.51 3.73
CA LEU A 50 1.04 9.71 2.43
C LEU A 50 2.27 10.60 2.54
N ASN A 51 2.23 11.63 3.38
CA ASN A 51 3.40 12.47 3.65
C ASN A 51 4.50 11.70 4.41
N ALA A 52 4.12 10.93 5.44
CA ALA A 52 5.06 10.07 6.16
C ALA A 52 5.71 9.00 5.26
N LEU A 53 4.92 8.40 4.35
CA LEU A 53 5.41 7.46 3.34
C LEU A 53 6.43 8.12 2.42
N ARG A 54 6.12 9.31 1.88
CA ARG A 54 7.03 10.07 1.04
C ARG A 54 8.35 10.34 1.75
N THR A 55 8.32 10.90 2.96
CA THR A 55 9.53 11.19 3.73
C THR A 55 10.33 9.92 4.01
N GLY A 56 9.64 8.82 4.33
CA GLY A 56 10.28 7.55 4.61
C GLY A 56 10.93 6.89 3.40
N ILE A 57 10.30 6.97 2.22
CA ILE A 57 10.84 6.45 0.96
C ILE A 57 12.07 7.26 0.53
N LEU A 58 12.04 8.60 0.64
CA LEU A 58 13.20 9.44 0.36
C LEU A 58 14.37 9.14 1.30
N ALA A 59 14.09 8.91 2.58
CA ALA A 59 15.11 8.52 3.55
C ALA A 59 15.69 7.12 3.27
N LEU A 60 14.86 6.18 2.79
CA LEU A 60 15.30 4.85 2.41
C LEU A 60 16.17 4.89 1.14
N GLU A 61 15.76 5.67 0.15
CA GLU A 61 16.53 5.92 -1.09
C GLU A 61 17.89 6.56 -0.79
N ALA A 62 17.95 7.52 0.13
CA ALA A 62 19.20 8.15 0.54
C ALA A 62 20.16 7.17 1.24
N LYS A 63 19.64 6.15 1.93
CA LYS A 63 20.43 5.19 2.72
C LYS A 63 20.87 3.97 1.89
N GLU A 64 19.97 3.41 1.10
CA GLU A 64 20.16 2.14 0.38
C GLU A 64 20.27 2.31 -1.14
N GLY A 65 20.06 3.51 -1.65
CA GLY A 65 19.99 3.80 -3.09
C GLY A 65 18.63 3.43 -3.69
N THR A 66 18.54 3.54 -5.02
CA THR A 66 17.33 3.23 -5.80
C THR A 66 17.17 1.70 -5.92
N SER A 67 16.66 1.07 -4.86
CA SER A 67 16.33 -0.36 -4.84
C SER A 67 14.98 -0.63 -5.53
N ASP A 68 14.77 -1.85 -6.03
CA ASP A 68 13.49 -2.27 -6.64
C ASP A 68 12.31 -2.04 -5.68
N ALA A 69 12.52 -2.25 -4.38
CA ALA A 69 11.51 -2.00 -3.35
C ALA A 69 11.16 -0.50 -3.22
N VAL A 70 12.15 0.39 -3.34
CA VAL A 70 11.95 1.85 -3.31
C VAL A 70 11.13 2.28 -4.53
N THR A 71 11.45 1.72 -5.70
CA THR A 71 10.72 1.98 -6.95
C THR A 71 9.26 1.53 -6.85
N LEU A 72 9.00 0.36 -6.27
CA LEU A 72 7.65 -0.14 -6.06
C LEU A 72 6.85 0.73 -5.08
N LEU A 73 7.46 1.13 -3.96
CA LEU A 73 6.85 2.02 -2.97
C LEU A 73 6.54 3.40 -3.56
N ARG A 74 7.41 3.94 -4.42
CA ARG A 74 7.18 5.20 -5.13
C ARG A 74 5.98 5.10 -6.07
N ASN A 75 5.91 4.07 -6.90
CA ASN A 75 4.78 3.83 -7.79
C ASN A 75 3.47 3.65 -7.01
N GLN A 76 3.52 2.94 -5.88
CA GLN A 76 2.37 2.74 -5.00
C GLN A 76 1.89 4.06 -4.38
N HIS A 77 2.82 4.90 -3.91
CA HIS A 77 2.53 6.22 -3.37
C HIS A 77 1.82 7.13 -4.39
N GLU A 78 2.34 7.19 -5.62
CA GLU A 78 1.72 7.99 -6.69
C GLU A 78 0.32 7.47 -7.06
N ARG A 79 0.14 6.14 -7.12
CA ARG A 79 -1.18 5.54 -7.34
C ARG A 79 -2.16 5.93 -6.23
N MET A 80 -1.74 5.86 -4.97
CA MET A 80 -2.58 6.23 -3.82
C MET A 80 -2.91 7.72 -3.82
N ARG A 81 -1.96 8.58 -4.21
CA ARG A 81 -2.19 10.02 -4.38
C ARG A 81 -3.20 10.30 -5.49
N GLY A 82 -3.09 9.61 -6.64
CA GLY A 82 -4.06 9.74 -7.73
C GLY A 82 -5.49 9.33 -7.36
N MET A 83 -5.66 8.46 -6.37
CA MET A 83 -6.97 8.07 -5.83
C MET A 83 -7.61 9.14 -4.93
N LEU A 84 -6.86 10.17 -4.53
CA LEU A 84 -7.34 11.20 -3.60
C LEU A 84 -8.30 12.20 -4.27
N GLY A 85 -8.48 12.17 -5.59
CA GLY A 85 -9.40 13.04 -6.32
C GLY A 85 -8.86 14.46 -6.52
N PRO A 86 -9.36 15.20 -7.53
CA PRO A 86 -8.84 16.53 -7.87
C PRO A 86 -9.18 17.56 -6.79
N GLY A 87 -8.16 18.11 -6.11
CA GLY A 87 -8.28 19.19 -5.13
C GLY A 87 -7.85 18.83 -3.70
N GLU A 88 -7.83 17.54 -3.36
CA GLU A 88 -7.40 17.04 -2.04
C GLU A 88 -5.95 16.53 -2.06
N ASP A 89 -5.40 16.34 -3.26
CA ASP A 89 -3.99 16.07 -3.54
C ASP A 89 -3.08 17.28 -3.28
N ALA A 90 -3.64 18.49 -3.09
CA ALA A 90 -2.89 19.71 -2.81
C ALA A 90 -2.02 19.63 -1.54
N GLY A 91 -2.37 18.75 -0.58
CA GLY A 91 -1.61 18.51 0.65
C GLY A 91 -0.59 17.36 0.56
N VAL A 92 -0.50 16.66 -0.57
CA VAL A 92 0.40 15.51 -0.77
C VAL A 92 1.27 15.77 -2.01
N GLU A 93 2.53 16.07 -1.76
CA GLU A 93 3.50 16.39 -2.81
C GLU A 93 3.92 15.13 -3.59
N SER A 94 4.13 15.27 -4.90
CA SER A 94 4.59 14.19 -5.79
C SER A 94 6.02 13.77 -5.45
N MET A 95 6.34 12.52 -5.79
CA MET A 95 7.66 11.91 -5.70
C MET A 95 8.42 11.93 -7.03
N GLU A 96 7.74 12.26 -8.13
CA GLU A 96 8.34 12.51 -9.43
C GLU A 96 9.04 13.88 -9.41
N PRO A 97 10.32 14.01 -9.81
CA PRO A 97 10.93 15.32 -9.99
C PRO A 97 10.15 16.07 -11.07
N GLU A 98 9.76 17.30 -10.74
CA GLU A 98 9.13 18.27 -11.61
C GLU A 98 9.84 18.29 -12.97
N ARG A 99 9.28 17.58 -13.97
CA ARG A 99 9.63 17.84 -15.35
C ARG A 99 9.15 19.25 -15.60
N VAL A 100 10.09 20.19 -15.60
CA VAL A 100 9.93 21.53 -16.13
C VAL A 100 9.42 21.38 -17.56
N THR A 101 8.10 21.39 -17.75
CA THR A 101 7.50 21.72 -19.03
C THR A 101 7.57 23.23 -19.13
N PRO A 102 8.42 23.79 -20.00
CA PRO A 102 8.29 25.21 -20.29
C PRO A 102 6.90 25.42 -20.88
N GLU A 103 6.12 26.33 -20.29
CA GLU A 103 5.00 26.91 -21.00
C GLU A 103 5.49 27.44 -22.35
N PRO A 104 4.70 27.21 -23.40
CA PRO A 104 4.23 28.39 -24.12
C PRO A 104 2.71 28.38 -24.19
N SER A 105 2.14 29.46 -23.65
CA SER A 105 0.80 29.93 -23.97
C SER A 105 0.58 29.93 -25.48
N THR A 106 -0.47 29.24 -25.95
CA THR A 106 -1.36 29.77 -27.00
C THR A 106 -2.65 28.97 -27.07
N ALA A 107 -3.73 29.71 -26.86
CA ALA A 107 -5.12 29.38 -27.10
C ALA A 107 -5.40 28.39 -28.26
N ARG A 108 -6.20 27.36 -27.97
CA ARG A 108 -7.19 26.82 -28.92
C ARG A 108 -8.46 26.38 -28.17
N LEU A 109 -9.44 27.28 -28.17
CA LEU A 109 -10.83 27.05 -28.59
C LEU A 109 -11.40 25.65 -28.29
N ILE A 110 -12.12 25.52 -27.16
CA ILE A 110 -13.19 24.52 -27.05
C ILE A 110 -14.52 25.24 -27.34
N PRO A 111 -15.32 24.76 -28.31
CA PRO A 111 -16.61 25.34 -28.68
C PRO A 111 -17.62 25.32 -27.53
N THR A 112 -18.48 26.33 -27.55
CA THR A 112 -19.75 26.41 -26.82
C THR A 112 -20.49 25.06 -26.78
N PRO A 113 -20.98 24.60 -25.61
CA PRO A 113 -21.91 23.48 -25.55
C PRO A 113 -23.24 23.88 -26.22
N PRO A 114 -23.92 22.97 -26.94
CA PRO A 114 -25.28 23.19 -27.44
C PRO A 114 -26.26 23.41 -26.27
N PRO A 115 -27.39 24.11 -26.50
CA PRO A 115 -28.32 24.47 -25.44
C PRO A 115 -28.98 23.22 -24.86
N GLU A 116 -28.93 23.14 -23.53
CA GLU A 116 -29.95 22.61 -22.63
C GLU A 116 -30.71 21.36 -23.16
N THR A 117 -30.30 20.18 -22.70
CA THR A 117 -31.29 19.13 -22.49
C THR A 117 -32.20 19.63 -21.38
N VAL A 118 -33.36 20.13 -21.80
CA VAL A 118 -34.50 20.43 -20.95
C VAL A 118 -34.69 19.23 -20.03
N PHE A 119 -34.36 19.43 -18.76
CA PHE A 119 -34.83 18.61 -17.67
C PHE A 119 -36.35 18.68 -17.77
N THR A 120 -36.98 17.62 -18.28
CA THR A 120 -38.42 17.50 -18.20
C THR A 120 -38.73 17.21 -16.74
N PRO A 121 -39.39 18.13 -16.01
CA PRO A 121 -39.95 17.78 -14.71
C PRO A 121 -40.91 16.63 -14.95
N TYR A 122 -40.95 15.71 -13.98
CA TYR A 122 -41.94 14.64 -13.90
C TYR A 122 -43.29 15.15 -14.39
N ALA A 123 -43.81 14.58 -15.48
CA ALA A 123 -45.15 14.89 -15.91
C ALA A 123 -46.08 14.34 -14.83
N ASP A 124 -46.64 15.22 -14.01
CA ASP A 124 -47.81 14.90 -13.20
C ASP A 124 -48.89 14.41 -14.17
N ASP A 125 -49.12 13.10 -14.17
CA ASP A 125 -50.28 12.49 -14.77
C ASP A 125 -51.48 12.90 -13.89
N PRO A 126 -52.40 13.75 -14.35
CA PRO A 126 -53.38 14.42 -13.50
C PRO A 126 -54.47 13.49 -12.92
N ASP A 127 -54.41 12.18 -13.18
CA ASP A 127 -55.36 11.17 -12.67
C ASP A 127 -54.88 10.41 -11.41
N ALA A 128 -53.65 10.67 -10.92
CA ALA A 128 -53.19 10.12 -9.65
C ALA A 128 -53.70 10.97 -8.46
N GLY A 129 -54.85 10.60 -7.90
CA GLY A 129 -55.41 11.28 -6.73
C GLY A 129 -54.42 11.37 -5.55
N PRO A 130 -54.51 12.41 -4.70
CA PRO A 130 -53.54 12.69 -3.61
C PRO A 130 -53.32 11.51 -2.65
N GLU A 131 -54.32 10.64 -2.49
CA GLU A 131 -54.26 9.39 -1.73
C GLU A 131 -53.26 8.38 -2.33
N GLN A 132 -53.21 8.23 -3.66
CA GLN A 132 -52.29 7.29 -4.34
C GLN A 132 -50.84 7.80 -4.29
N MET A 133 -50.64 9.11 -4.37
CA MET A 133 -49.31 9.72 -4.23
C MET A 133 -48.76 9.57 -2.79
N LEU A 134 -49.62 9.77 -1.78
CA LEU A 134 -49.27 9.53 -0.37
C LEU A 134 -48.96 8.06 -0.08
N GLN A 135 -49.72 7.14 -0.68
CA GLN A 135 -49.48 5.71 -0.51
C GLN A 135 -48.17 5.27 -1.18
N THR A 136 -47.86 5.83 -2.35
CA THR A 136 -46.58 5.59 -3.05
C THR A 136 -45.40 6.16 -2.27
N GLN A 137 -45.54 7.36 -1.69
CA GLN A 137 -44.50 7.93 -0.81
C GLN A 137 -44.23 7.08 0.42
N ARG A 138 -45.28 6.57 1.09
CA ARG A 138 -45.12 5.70 2.27
C ARG A 138 -44.41 4.40 1.92
N LEU A 139 -44.75 3.77 0.80
CA LEU A 139 -44.07 2.56 0.33
C LEU A 139 -42.60 2.81 -0.02
N MET A 140 -42.28 3.96 -0.61
CA MET A 140 -40.88 4.36 -0.85
C MET A 140 -40.12 4.63 0.45
N MET A 141 -40.74 5.29 1.43
CA MET A 141 -40.12 5.55 2.75
C MET A 141 -39.83 4.24 3.50
N ASP A 142 -40.79 3.31 3.55
CA ASP A 142 -40.57 1.99 4.19
C ASP A 142 -39.45 1.19 3.49
N GLN A 143 -39.38 1.26 2.14
CA GLN A 143 -38.27 0.64 1.42
C GLN A 143 -36.92 1.28 1.73
N GLN A 144 -36.87 2.60 1.91
CA GLN A 144 -35.65 3.31 2.26
C GLN A 144 -35.19 2.98 3.69
N ASP A 145 -36.10 2.93 4.65
CA ASP A 145 -35.78 2.57 6.03
C ASP A 145 -35.20 1.15 6.13
N SER A 146 -35.77 0.18 5.39
CA SER A 146 -35.23 -1.17 5.34
C SER A 146 -33.81 -1.25 4.73
N GLN A 147 -33.50 -0.36 3.78
CA GLN A 147 -32.16 -0.27 3.18
C GLN A 147 -31.17 0.42 4.11
N LEU A 148 -31.59 1.44 4.86
CA LEU A 148 -30.77 2.11 5.86
C LEU A 148 -30.42 1.18 7.03
N ASP A 149 -31.33 0.31 7.45
CA ASP A 149 -31.05 -0.70 8.46
C ASP A 149 -30.00 -1.71 7.97
N LEU A 150 -30.14 -2.22 6.74
CA LEU A 150 -29.13 -3.11 6.15
C LEU A 150 -27.77 -2.43 6.00
N LEU A 151 -27.76 -1.15 5.63
CA LEU A 151 -26.55 -0.35 5.53
C LEU A 151 -25.91 -0.13 6.90
N SER A 152 -26.70 0.20 7.93
CA SER A 152 -26.26 0.36 9.32
C SER A 152 -25.61 -0.92 9.86
N HIS A 153 -26.23 -2.09 9.60
CA HIS A 153 -25.65 -3.39 9.96
C HIS A 153 -24.36 -3.69 9.19
N SER A 154 -24.26 -3.29 7.91
CA SER A 154 -23.03 -3.42 7.14
C SER A 154 -21.92 -2.49 7.65
N ILE A 155 -22.26 -1.27 8.06
CA ILE A 155 -21.30 -0.29 8.60
C ILE A 155 -20.77 -0.76 9.96
N ASN A 156 -21.62 -1.28 10.84
CA ASN A 156 -21.17 -1.85 12.11
C ASN A 156 -20.23 -3.04 11.90
N ARG A 157 -20.58 -3.98 11.00
CA ARG A 157 -19.68 -5.10 10.67
C ARG A 157 -18.35 -4.63 10.08
N GLN A 158 -18.38 -3.60 9.25
CA GLN A 158 -17.15 -3.04 8.67
C GLN A 158 -16.28 -2.34 9.72
N ARG A 159 -16.90 -1.64 10.68
CA ARG A 159 -16.20 -1.05 11.82
C ARG A 159 -15.52 -2.14 12.66
N ASP A 160 -16.22 -3.23 12.96
CA ASP A 160 -15.67 -4.35 13.72
C ASP A 160 -14.50 -5.01 12.97
N LEU A 161 -14.62 -5.20 11.65
CA LEU A 161 -13.53 -5.69 10.81
C LEU A 161 -12.34 -4.73 10.78
N SER A 162 -12.58 -3.42 10.71
CA SER A 162 -11.52 -2.40 10.73
C SER A 162 -10.75 -2.41 12.05
N MET A 163 -11.45 -2.57 13.18
CA MET A 163 -10.81 -2.71 14.49
C MET A 163 -9.98 -4.00 14.58
N GLN A 164 -10.51 -5.13 14.11
CA GLN A 164 -9.75 -6.39 14.08
C GLN A 164 -8.52 -6.33 13.18
N ILE A 165 -8.63 -5.69 12.00
CA ILE A 165 -7.50 -5.49 11.10
C ILE A 165 -6.45 -4.58 11.78
N ASN A 166 -6.88 -3.56 12.52
CA ASN A 166 -5.96 -2.69 13.25
C ASN A 166 -5.18 -3.45 14.33
N GLU A 167 -5.87 -4.28 15.11
CA GLU A 167 -5.24 -5.17 16.11
C GLU A 167 -4.26 -6.16 15.46
N GLU A 168 -4.67 -6.80 14.36
CA GLU A 168 -3.81 -7.74 13.63
C GLU A 168 -2.60 -7.04 13.01
N LEU A 169 -2.73 -5.81 12.53
CA LEU A 169 -1.60 -5.03 12.01
C LEU A 169 -0.59 -4.64 13.10
N ASP A 170 -1.04 -4.40 14.34
CA ASP A 170 -0.16 -4.16 15.48
C ASP A 170 0.60 -5.44 15.85
N VAL A 171 -0.10 -6.59 15.87
CA VAL A 171 0.51 -7.92 16.04
C VAL A 171 1.52 -8.21 14.93
N HIS A 172 1.17 -7.96 13.67
CA HIS A 172 2.07 -8.12 12.52
C HIS A 172 3.29 -7.20 12.61
N THR A 173 3.16 -6.00 13.18
CA THR A 173 4.29 -5.08 13.39
C THR A 173 5.27 -5.65 14.42
N GLY A 174 4.77 -6.23 15.52
CA GLY A 174 5.60 -6.94 16.50
C GLY A 174 6.32 -8.16 15.90
N LEU A 175 5.61 -8.96 15.09
CA LEU A 175 6.19 -10.11 14.40
C LEU A 175 7.27 -9.71 13.39
N LEU A 176 7.11 -8.56 12.70
CA LEU A 176 8.11 -8.04 11.77
C LEU A 176 9.37 -7.53 12.47
N GLU A 177 9.26 -6.99 13.69
CA GLU A 177 10.41 -6.59 14.52
C GLU A 177 11.19 -7.80 15.04
N GLU A 178 10.48 -8.86 15.44
CA GLU A 178 11.09 -10.14 15.80
C GLU A 178 11.82 -10.77 14.60
N LEU A 179 11.18 -10.75 13.42
CA LEU A 179 11.79 -11.22 12.18
C LEU A 179 13.06 -10.44 11.81
N ASP A 180 13.06 -9.10 11.96
CA ASP A 180 14.25 -8.27 11.71
C ASP A 180 15.40 -8.63 12.66
N THR A 181 15.07 -8.89 13.93
CA THR A 181 16.04 -9.34 14.93
C THR A 181 16.63 -10.71 14.56
N ASP A 182 15.81 -11.65 14.11
CA ASP A 182 16.25 -12.97 13.66
C ASP A 182 17.08 -12.93 12.37
N LEU A 183 16.75 -12.02 11.45
CA LEU A 183 17.55 -11.75 10.26
C LEU A 183 18.92 -11.18 10.64
N GLY A 184 19.00 -10.24 11.56
CA GLY A 184 20.27 -9.71 12.08
C GLY A 184 21.14 -10.78 12.74
N ASN A 185 20.54 -11.68 13.51
CA ASN A 185 21.21 -12.84 14.10
C ASN A 185 21.75 -13.79 13.03
N THR A 186 20.96 -14.03 11.98
CA THR A 186 21.34 -14.88 10.85
C THR A 186 22.48 -14.26 10.04
N GLU A 187 22.45 -12.95 9.79
CA GLU A 187 23.54 -12.22 9.12
C GLU A 187 24.85 -12.32 9.90
N SER A 188 24.81 -12.15 11.23
CA SER A 188 25.98 -12.28 12.09
C SER A 188 26.59 -13.69 12.03
N ARG A 189 25.74 -14.73 12.06
CA ARG A 189 26.16 -16.13 11.89
C ARG A 189 26.78 -16.37 10.52
N LEU A 190 26.15 -15.86 9.47
CA LEU A 190 26.62 -16.00 8.08
C LEU A 190 27.96 -15.28 7.88
N SER A 191 28.13 -14.09 8.44
CA SER A 191 29.39 -13.33 8.44
C SER A 191 30.50 -14.11 9.16
N GLY A 192 30.19 -14.71 10.31
CA GLY A 192 31.10 -15.61 11.02
C GLY A 192 31.49 -16.83 10.18
N ALA A 193 30.53 -17.49 9.54
CA ALA A 193 30.76 -18.62 8.64
C ALA A 193 31.64 -18.22 7.44
N ARG A 194 31.36 -17.07 6.83
CA ARG A 194 32.14 -16.51 5.72
C ARG A 194 33.59 -16.24 6.11
N ARG A 195 33.84 -15.67 7.30
CA ARG A 195 35.21 -15.46 7.83
C ARG A 195 35.95 -16.77 8.06
N ARG A 196 35.26 -17.82 8.54
CA ARG A 196 35.86 -19.15 8.69
C ARG A 196 36.21 -19.75 7.32
N LEU A 197 35.31 -19.65 6.34
CA LEU A 197 35.56 -20.09 4.98
C LEU A 197 36.74 -19.35 4.35
N ASP A 198 36.83 -18.03 4.50
CA ASP A 198 37.96 -17.24 3.99
C ASP A 198 39.29 -17.63 4.64
N ARG A 199 39.28 -17.94 5.95
CA ARG A 199 40.46 -18.46 6.66
C ARG A 199 40.87 -19.84 6.15
N VAL A 200 39.91 -20.73 5.92
CA VAL A 200 40.18 -22.06 5.34
C VAL A 200 40.71 -21.95 3.93
N ALA A 201 40.11 -21.11 3.08
CA ALA A 201 40.57 -20.85 1.72
C ALA A 201 42.01 -20.30 1.69
N LYS A 202 42.33 -19.33 2.55
CA LYS A 202 43.69 -18.80 2.71
C LYS A 202 44.68 -19.85 3.23
N GLY A 203 44.27 -20.65 4.22
CA GLY A 203 45.08 -21.73 4.78
C GLY A 203 45.39 -22.82 3.74
N ALA A 204 44.39 -23.21 2.95
CA ALA A 204 44.55 -24.15 1.84
C ALA A 204 45.48 -23.60 0.74
N ARG A 205 45.42 -22.31 0.44
CA ARG A 205 46.33 -21.69 -0.55
C ARG A 205 47.78 -21.66 -0.08
N ASN A 206 48.02 -21.31 1.19
CA ASN A 206 49.39 -21.18 1.71
C ASN A 206 50.05 -22.53 2.01
N ASN A 207 49.29 -23.50 2.53
CA ASN A 207 49.81 -24.82 2.89
C ASN A 207 49.48 -25.89 1.84
N GLY A 208 48.90 -25.51 0.70
CA GLY A 208 48.45 -26.44 -0.33
C GLY A 208 49.57 -27.34 -0.84
N SER A 209 50.76 -26.79 -1.09
CA SER A 209 51.93 -27.56 -1.52
C SER A 209 52.44 -28.53 -0.44
N ALA A 210 52.42 -28.14 0.83
CA ALA A 210 52.82 -29.01 1.93
C ALA A 210 51.81 -30.16 2.14
N VAL A 211 50.51 -29.86 2.03
CA VAL A 211 49.43 -30.86 2.13
C VAL A 211 49.47 -31.83 0.95
N THR A 212 49.70 -31.36 -0.28
CA THR A 212 49.85 -32.24 -1.45
C THR A 212 51.08 -33.13 -1.35
N ILE A 213 52.23 -32.60 -0.91
CA ILE A 213 53.43 -33.40 -0.66
C ILE A 213 53.17 -34.48 0.39
N GLY A 214 52.54 -34.13 1.53
CA GLY A 214 52.18 -35.09 2.57
C GLY A 214 51.21 -36.17 2.09
N ALA A 215 50.21 -35.81 1.29
CA ALA A 215 49.26 -36.75 0.68
C ALA A 215 49.96 -37.72 -0.29
N LEU A 216 50.91 -37.24 -1.10
CA LEU A 216 51.71 -38.09 -1.98
C LEU A 216 52.56 -39.09 -1.20
N ILE A 217 53.19 -38.67 -0.10
CA ILE A 217 53.96 -39.57 0.78
C ILE A 217 53.05 -40.64 1.40
N LEU A 218 51.85 -40.26 1.85
CA LEU A 218 50.88 -41.19 2.42
C LEU A 218 50.41 -42.23 1.38
N ILE A 219 50.09 -41.79 0.16
CA ILE A 219 49.76 -42.69 -0.96
C ILE A 219 50.92 -43.65 -1.26
N LEU A 220 52.16 -43.14 -1.28
CA LEU A 220 53.35 -43.95 -1.49
C LEU A 220 53.51 -45.02 -0.39
N LEU A 221 53.32 -44.65 0.88
CA LEU A 221 53.37 -45.59 2.00
C LEU A 221 52.29 -46.68 1.90
N ILE A 222 51.07 -46.31 1.53
CA ILE A 222 49.99 -47.27 1.28
C ILE A 222 50.38 -48.23 0.16
N LEU A 223 50.90 -47.72 -0.96
CA LEU A 223 51.39 -48.54 -2.07
C LEU A 223 52.51 -49.49 -1.61
N ILE A 224 53.46 -49.02 -0.82
CA ILE A 224 54.52 -49.87 -0.26
C ILE A 224 53.93 -50.98 0.61
N ILE A 225 53.00 -50.65 1.52
CA ILE A 225 52.38 -51.67 2.39
C ILE A 225 51.64 -52.70 1.54
N VAL A 226 50.82 -52.27 0.57
CA VAL A 226 50.03 -53.16 -0.28
C VAL A 226 50.89 -53.99 -1.22
N PHE A 227 52.01 -53.46 -1.72
CA PHE A 227 52.87 -54.15 -2.68
C PHE A 227 53.94 -55.03 -1.99
N LYS A 228 54.30 -54.70 -0.74
CA LYS A 228 55.25 -55.47 0.08
C LYS A 228 54.55 -56.59 0.86
N THR A 229 53.29 -56.42 1.21
CA THR A 229 52.42 -57.47 1.77
C THR A 229 51.94 -58.38 0.65
#